data_AF-A0A7V2RR86-F1
#
_entry.id   AF-A0A7V2RR86-F1
#
_cell.length_a   1.000
_cell.length_b   1.000
_cell.length_c   1.000
_cell.angle_alpha   90.00
_cell.angle_beta   90.00
_cell.angle_gamma   90.00
#
_symmetry.space_group_name_H-M   'P 1'
#
loop_
_entity.id
_entity.type
_entity.pdbx_description
1 polymer ?
#
loop_
_entity_poly.entity_id
_entity_poly.type
_entity_poly.pdbx_seq_one_letter_code
_entity_poly.pdbx_strand_id
1 'polypeptide(L)'
;MKKKKLSPAELEALMEMATKAATELRQTPIPDDLTTEQINGLLAELEKCEVLAYKCKIGVWAKEIQSDKPSISFKGILVETLKKLPDTLSVAALKELIDYTGEVWSKVEKAVAV
;
A
#
# COMPACT_ATOMS: atom_id res chain seq x y z
N MET A 1 13.25 13.40 -13.33
CA MET A 1 11.80 13.63 -13.17
C MET A 1 11.53 13.99 -11.71
N LYS A 2 10.98 15.17 -11.41
CA LYS A 2 10.63 15.55 -10.03
C LYS A 2 9.50 14.62 -9.57
N LYS A 3 9.75 13.72 -8.60
CA LYS A 3 8.68 12.92 -7.98
C LYS A 3 7.70 13.91 -7.33
N LYS A 4 6.54 14.12 -7.96
CA LYS A 4 5.48 14.97 -7.40
C LYS A 4 5.09 14.36 -6.06
N LYS A 5 5.26 15.11 -4.97
CA LYS A 5 4.83 14.66 -3.65
C LYS A 5 3.30 14.76 -3.63
N LEU A 6 2.63 13.62 -3.52
CA LEU A 6 1.18 13.57 -3.34
C LEU A 6 0.84 14.16 -1.96
N SER A 7 -0.22 14.97 -1.92
CA SER A 7 -0.88 15.40 -0.68
C SER A 7 -1.58 14.23 0.01
N PRO A 8 -1.91 14.33 1.31
CA PRO A 8 -2.68 13.29 2.00
C PRO A 8 -4.00 12.94 1.28
N ALA A 9 -4.76 13.94 0.83
CA ALA A 9 -6.00 13.73 0.09
C ALA A 9 -5.77 13.01 -1.26
N GLU A 10 -4.70 13.32 -1.99
CA GLU A 10 -4.35 12.59 -3.22
C GLU A 10 -3.92 11.14 -2.92
N LEU A 11 -3.25 10.88 -1.79
CA LEU A 11 -2.89 9.54 -1.36
C LEU A 11 -4.13 8.72 -0.94
N GLU A 12 -5.08 9.33 -0.22
CA GLU A 12 -6.36 8.71 0.14
C GLU A 12 -7.18 8.38 -1.10
N ALA A 13 -7.34 9.32 -2.04
CA ALA A 13 -8.05 9.06 -3.29
C ALA A 13 -7.40 7.94 -4.09
N LEU A 14 -6.06 7.89 -4.15
CA LEU A 14 -5.33 6.82 -4.82
C LEU A 14 -5.49 5.47 -4.10
N MET A 15 -5.52 5.47 -2.77
CA MET A 15 -5.80 4.28 -1.95
C MET A 15 -7.19 3.74 -2.23
N GLU A 16 -8.21 4.59 -2.24
CA GLU A 16 -9.59 4.20 -2.52
C GLU A 16 -9.74 3.63 -3.92
N MET A 17 -9.16 4.29 -4.93
CA MET A 17 -9.18 3.79 -6.31
C MET A 17 -8.51 2.42 -6.43
N ALA A 18 -7.33 2.25 -5.82
CA ALA A 18 -6.60 0.98 -5.87
C ALA A 18 -7.33 -0.14 -5.11
N THR A 19 -7.94 0.18 -3.96
CA THR A 19 -8.74 -0.77 -3.17
C THR A 19 -10.00 -1.20 -3.94
N LYS A 20 -10.66 -0.24 -4.61
CA LYS A 20 -11.84 -0.51 -5.44
C LYS A 20 -11.48 -1.41 -6.63
N ALA A 21 -10.40 -1.10 -7.35
CA ALA A 21 -9.93 -1.93 -8.47
C ALA A 21 -9.58 -3.36 -8.03
N ALA A 22 -8.89 -3.52 -6.89
CA ALA A 22 -8.60 -4.85 -6.33
C ALA A 22 -9.89 -5.62 -5.96
N THR A 23 -10.88 -4.91 -5.39
CA THR A 23 -12.18 -5.50 -5.04
C THR A 23 -12.95 -5.94 -6.28
N GLU A 24 -12.98 -5.12 -7.32
CA GLU A 24 -13.61 -5.43 -8.60
C GLU A 24 -12.94 -6.64 -9.27
N LEU A 25 -11.59 -6.70 -9.27
CA LEU A 25 -10.85 -7.84 -9.80
C LEU A 25 -11.16 -9.15 -9.06
N ARG A 26 -11.31 -9.12 -7.72
CA ARG A 26 -11.71 -10.29 -6.92
C ARG A 26 -13.16 -10.72 -7.17
N GLN A 27 -14.03 -9.78 -7.49
CA GLN A 27 -15.46 -10.05 -7.75
C GLN A 27 -15.74 -10.41 -9.21
N THR A 28 -14.80 -10.13 -10.12
CA THR A 28 -14.94 -10.47 -11.54
C THR A 28 -14.91 -11.99 -11.69
N PRO A 29 -15.96 -12.61 -12.22
CA PRO A 29 -15.95 -14.04 -12.53
C PRO A 29 -14.81 -14.32 -13.49
N ILE A 30 -13.98 -15.32 -13.18
CA ILE A 30 -12.91 -15.77 -14.08
C ILE A 30 -13.57 -16.61 -15.17
N PRO A 31 -13.55 -16.18 -16.45
CA PRO A 31 -14.08 -16.98 -17.54
C PRO A 31 -13.33 -18.32 -17.67
N ASP A 32 -14.06 -19.40 -17.94
CA ASP A 32 -13.51 -20.76 -18.03
C ASP A 32 -12.56 -20.96 -19.23
N ASP A 33 -12.55 -20.02 -20.17
CA ASP A 33 -11.74 -20.01 -21.39
C ASP A 33 -10.42 -19.23 -21.27
N LEU A 34 -10.10 -18.71 -20.08
CA LEU A 34 -8.83 -18.03 -19.86
C LEU A 34 -7.64 -19.00 -19.87
N THR A 35 -6.60 -18.61 -20.60
CA THR A 35 -5.29 -19.27 -20.55
C THR A 35 -4.61 -19.01 -19.21
N THR A 36 -3.70 -19.90 -18.80
CA THR A 36 -2.88 -19.73 -17.60
C THR A 36 -2.13 -18.38 -17.60
N GLU A 37 -1.70 -17.89 -18.75
CA GLU A 37 -1.04 -16.59 -18.88
C GLU A 37 -1.97 -15.42 -18.56
N GLN A 38 -3.23 -15.46 -19.02
CA GLN A 38 -4.24 -14.45 -18.70
C GLN A 38 -4.61 -14.48 -17.22
N ILE A 39 -4.76 -15.66 -16.63
CA ILE A 39 -5.02 -15.83 -15.19
C ILE A 39 -3.84 -15.24 -14.38
N ASN A 40 -2.60 -15.56 -14.76
CA ASN A 40 -1.42 -15.00 -14.11
C ASN A 40 -1.34 -13.47 -14.27
N GLY A 41 -1.75 -12.94 -15.42
CA GLY A 41 -1.86 -11.49 -15.65
C GLY A 41 -2.86 -10.82 -14.72
N LEU A 42 -4.04 -11.42 -14.51
CA LEU A 42 -5.06 -10.91 -13.58
C LEU A 42 -4.57 -10.95 -12.13
N LEU A 43 -3.90 -12.03 -11.71
CA LEU A 43 -3.32 -12.14 -10.37
C LEU A 43 -2.22 -11.09 -10.15
N ALA A 44 -1.37 -10.85 -11.14
CA ALA A 44 -0.33 -9.82 -11.07
C ALA A 44 -0.93 -8.41 -11.00
N GLU A 45 -2.02 -8.14 -11.71
CA GLU A 45 -2.68 -6.84 -11.64
C GLU A 45 -3.39 -6.61 -10.30
N LEU A 46 -4.05 -7.65 -9.78
CA LEU A 46 -4.63 -7.63 -8.43
C LEU A 46 -3.56 -7.31 -7.38
N GLU A 47 -2.42 -8.00 -7.45
CA GLU A 47 -1.30 -7.78 -6.54
C GLU A 47 -0.77 -6.33 -6.61
N LYS A 48 -0.63 -5.75 -7.81
CA LYS A 48 -0.22 -4.34 -7.95
C LYS A 48 -1.21 -3.38 -7.29
N CYS A 49 -2.51 -3.60 -7.48
CA CYS A 49 -3.54 -2.76 -6.87
C CYS A 49 -3.47 -2.84 -5.34
N GLU A 50 -3.30 -4.04 -4.79
CA GLU A 50 -3.17 -4.25 -3.35
C GLU A 50 -1.91 -3.57 -2.78
N VAL A 51 -0.74 -3.78 -3.42
CA VAL A 51 0.52 -3.14 -3.02
C VAL A 51 0.39 -1.61 -3.06
N LEU A 52 -0.23 -1.05 -4.10
CA LEU A 52 -0.43 0.38 -4.23
C LEU A 52 -1.32 0.95 -3.11
N ALA A 53 -2.44 0.29 -2.80
CA ALA A 53 -3.34 0.71 -1.73
C ALA A 53 -2.60 0.76 -0.37
N TYR A 54 -1.79 -0.26 -0.07
CA TYR A 54 -0.99 -0.31 1.15
C TYR A 54 0.07 0.79 1.22
N LYS A 55 0.78 1.07 0.12
CA LYS A 55 1.76 2.17 0.07
C LYS A 55 1.12 3.53 0.31
N CYS A 56 -0.06 3.76 -0.24
CA CYS A 56 -0.81 5.00 -0.01
C CYS A 56 -1.19 5.14 1.46
N LYS A 57 -1.73 4.07 2.07
CA LYS A 57 -2.11 4.03 3.49
C LYS A 57 -0.94 4.36 4.42
N ILE A 58 0.23 3.75 4.17
CA ILE A 58 1.48 4.05 4.89
C ILE A 58 1.88 5.52 4.71
N GLY A 59 1.72 6.06 3.50
CA GLY A 59 2.04 7.45 3.18
C GLY A 59 1.15 8.47 3.90
N VAL A 60 -0.14 8.21 4.02
CA VAL A 60 -1.10 9.06 4.76
C VAL A 60 -0.69 9.14 6.23
N TRP A 61 -0.45 8.01 6.89
CA TRP A 61 -0.03 7.99 8.30
C TRP A 61 1.30 8.68 8.56
N ALA A 62 2.27 8.51 7.67
CA ALA A 62 3.55 9.19 7.79
C ALA A 62 3.40 10.72 7.76
N LYS A 63 2.35 11.24 7.10
CA LYS A 63 2.01 12.66 7.07
C LYS A 63 1.25 13.12 8.32
N GLU A 64 0.34 12.30 8.82
CA GLU A 64 -0.37 12.57 10.07
C GLU A 64 0.58 12.65 11.26
N ILE A 65 1.53 11.72 11.38
CA ILE A 65 2.55 11.70 12.46
C ILE A 65 3.50 12.90 12.41
N GLN A 66 3.77 13.45 11.22
CA GLN A 66 4.54 14.69 11.10
C GLN A 66 3.75 15.91 11.60
N SER A 67 2.42 15.83 11.59
CA SER A 67 1.52 16.93 11.96
C SER A 67 1.15 16.91 13.45
N ASP A 68 0.91 15.72 14.01
CA ASP A 68 0.63 15.51 15.43
C ASP A 68 1.84 14.88 16.13
N LYS A 69 2.44 15.62 17.10
CA LYS A 69 3.49 15.08 17.98
C LYS A 69 3.03 13.73 18.56
N PRO A 70 3.86 12.67 18.49
CA PRO A 70 3.38 11.29 18.37
C PRO A 70 2.74 10.79 19.66
N SER A 71 1.41 10.69 19.70
CA SER A 71 0.69 9.94 20.75
C SER A 71 0.53 8.46 20.40
N ILE A 72 0.72 8.07 19.13
CA ILE A 72 0.61 6.69 18.66
C ILE A 72 1.98 6.23 18.12
N SER A 73 2.50 5.13 18.66
CA SER A 73 3.72 4.52 18.10
C SER A 73 3.40 3.93 16.72
N PHE A 74 3.98 4.49 15.66
CA PHE A 74 3.84 4.02 14.27
C PHE A 74 4.15 2.52 14.12
N LYS A 75 5.01 1.98 14.98
CA LYS A 75 5.35 0.54 15.03
C LYS A 75 4.11 -0.33 15.32
N GLY A 76 3.19 0.13 16.17
CA GLY A 76 1.93 -0.56 16.44
C GLY A 76 0.99 -0.57 15.22
N ILE A 77 0.86 0.59 14.54
CA ILE A 77 0.07 0.71 13.31
C ILE A 77 0.65 -0.14 12.19
N LEU A 78 1.98 -0.14 12.03
CA LEU A 78 2.64 -0.96 11.03
C LEU A 78 2.36 -2.44 11.27
N VAL A 79 2.50 -2.92 12.51
CA VAL A 79 2.20 -4.30 12.87
C VAL A 79 0.72 -4.64 12.60
N GLU A 80 -0.21 -3.76 12.94
CA GLU A 80 -1.64 -3.92 12.62
C GLU A 80 -1.91 -3.98 11.12
N THR A 81 -1.15 -3.23 10.33
CA THR A 81 -1.31 -3.14 8.87
C THR A 81 -0.74 -4.37 8.20
N LEU A 82 0.46 -4.78 8.62
CA LEU A 82 1.09 -6.00 8.14
C LEU A 82 0.25 -7.23 8.50
N LYS A 83 -0.42 -7.23 9.66
CA LYS A 83 -1.38 -8.29 10.06
C LYS A 83 -2.64 -8.35 9.20
N LYS A 84 -3.01 -7.26 8.52
CA LYS A 84 -4.20 -7.18 7.65
C LYS A 84 -3.84 -7.40 6.18
N LEU A 85 -2.57 -7.66 5.87
CA LEU A 85 -2.14 -7.96 4.50
C LEU A 85 -2.88 -9.20 4.00
N PRO A 86 -3.40 -9.18 2.76
CA PRO A 86 -3.98 -10.35 2.15
C PRO A 86 -2.97 -11.49 2.08
N ASP A 87 -3.39 -12.71 2.43
CA ASP A 87 -2.59 -13.93 2.21
C ASP A 87 -2.34 -14.22 0.71
N THR A 88 -2.98 -13.43 -0.17
CA THR A 88 -2.82 -13.47 -1.63
C THR A 88 -1.59 -12.72 -2.14
N LEU A 89 -0.88 -11.97 -1.29
CA LEU A 89 0.34 -11.27 -1.69
C LEU A 89 1.54 -12.21 -1.77
N SER A 90 2.32 -12.10 -2.83
CA SER A 90 3.57 -12.84 -2.97
C SER A 90 4.64 -12.35 -1.99
N VAL A 91 5.65 -13.19 -1.75
CA VAL A 91 6.83 -12.83 -0.96
C VAL A 91 7.54 -11.59 -1.51
N ALA A 92 7.52 -11.39 -2.84
CA ALA A 92 8.11 -10.22 -3.47
C ALA A 92 7.35 -8.94 -3.12
N ALA A 93 6.03 -8.95 -3.21
CA ALA A 93 5.17 -7.83 -2.83
C ALA A 93 5.31 -7.49 -1.33
N LEU A 94 5.35 -8.52 -0.47
CA LEU A 94 5.58 -8.35 0.96
C LEU A 94 6.92 -7.65 1.25
N LYS A 95 7.99 -8.09 0.57
CA LYS A 95 9.31 -7.47 0.70
C LYS A 95 9.30 -6.01 0.25
N GLU A 96 8.66 -5.71 -0.87
CA GLU A 96 8.53 -4.35 -1.39
C GLU A 96 7.80 -3.41 -0.41
N LEU A 97 6.74 -3.91 0.24
CA LEU A 97 6.01 -3.15 1.25
C LEU A 97 6.87 -2.88 2.50
N ILE A 98 7.60 -3.89 2.98
CA ILE A 98 8.51 -3.76 4.13
C ILE A 98 9.60 -2.72 3.82
N ASP A 99 10.24 -2.81 2.66
CA ASP A 99 11.29 -1.88 2.23
C ASP A 99 10.74 -0.45 2.13
N TYR A 100 9.58 -0.28 1.51
CA TYR A 100 8.92 1.03 1.40
C TYR A 100 8.58 1.63 2.77
N THR A 101 8.06 0.83 3.70
CA THR A 101 7.82 1.27 5.08
C THR A 101 9.10 1.76 5.74
N GLY A 102 10.20 1.00 5.62
CA GLY A 102 11.49 1.37 6.19
C GLY A 102 12.00 2.73 5.66
N GLU A 103 11.86 2.96 4.36
CA GLU A 103 12.22 4.24 3.74
C GLU A 103 11.37 5.40 4.24
N VAL A 104 10.05 5.21 4.38
CA VAL A 104 9.13 6.23 4.87
C VAL A 104 9.43 6.57 6.33
N TRP A 105 9.72 5.57 7.16
CA TRP A 105 10.09 5.77 8.56
C TRP A 105 11.36 6.60 8.72
N SER A 106 12.43 6.28 7.99
CA SER A 106 13.67 7.06 8.04
C SER A 106 13.47 8.54 7.69
N LYS A 107 12.48 8.84 6.84
CA LYS A 107 12.11 10.23 6.51
C LYS A 107 11.30 10.91 7.61
N VAL A 108 10.39 10.18 8.27
CA VAL A 108 9.63 10.68 9.40
C VAL A 108 10.56 10.98 10.57
N GLU A 109 11.42 10.04 10.99
CA GLU A 109 12.37 10.24 12.09
C GLU A 109 13.22 11.50 11.90
N LYS A 110 13.76 11.70 10.69
CA LYS A 110 14.54 12.90 10.37
C LYS A 110 13.74 14.20 10.43
N ALA A 111 12.43 14.14 10.19
CA ALA A 111 11.57 15.31 10.20
C ALA A 111 11.10 15.68 11.61
N VAL A 112 10.90 14.70 12.50
CA VAL A 112 10.49 14.94 13.90
C VAL A 112 11.64 15.08 14.89
N ALA A 113 12.87 14.71 14.52
CA ALA A 113 14.08 14.91 15.34
C ALA A 113 14.64 16.35 15.30
N VAL A 114 13.90 17.29 14.70
CA VAL A 114 14.22 18.73 14.57
C VAL A 114 13.30 19.54 15.47
#